data_AF-A6Q4P4-F1
#
_entry.id   AF-A6Q4P4-F1
#
_cell.length_a   1.000
_cell.length_b   1.000
_cell.length_c   1.000
_cell.angle_alpha   90.00
_cell.angle_beta   90.00
_cell.angle_gamma   90.00
#
_symmetry.space_group_name_H-M   'P 1'
#
loop_
_entity.id
_entity.type
_entity.pdbx_description
1 polymer ?
#
loop_
_entity_poly.entity_id
_entity_poly.type
_entity_poly.pdbx_seq_one_letter_code
_entity_poly.pdbx_strand_id
1 'polypeptide(L)'
;MKRFVFCVIVALSFTWASSFSEGIQAFKQQNYKEALELLKEAYYDDDAINAGYFLGKIYLNGLGGIKPDINMAETFLKAAADSGNVRAQCLMAQVYAEKYHNLAKAEKIIKENSVPDCKEVAKKLQELKKNKNNK
;
A
#
# COMPACT_ATOMS: atom_id res chain seq x y z
N MET A 1 -20.98 45.10 -37.62
CA MET A 1 -21.48 44.87 -36.25
C MET A 1 -21.20 43.42 -35.87
N LYS A 2 -20.40 43.21 -34.83
CA LYS A 2 -19.92 41.91 -34.36
C LYS A 2 -21.05 41.16 -33.65
N ARG A 3 -21.30 39.91 -34.01
CA ARG A 3 -21.78 38.89 -33.05
C ARG A 3 -21.01 37.59 -33.31
N PHE A 4 -19.81 37.57 -32.74
CA PHE A 4 -19.10 36.34 -32.40
C PHE A 4 -20.01 35.55 -31.45
N VAL A 5 -20.74 34.57 -31.96
CA VAL A 5 -21.28 33.51 -31.11
C VAL A 5 -20.21 32.42 -31.07
N PHE A 6 -19.22 32.68 -30.22
CA PHE A 6 -18.26 31.67 -29.77
C PHE A 6 -19.00 30.88 -28.67
N CYS A 7 -19.80 29.89 -29.05
CA CYS A 7 -20.31 28.92 -28.08
C CYS A 7 -19.15 27.99 -27.72
N VAL A 8 -18.45 28.44 -26.69
CA VAL A 8 -17.44 27.78 -25.87
C VAL A 8 -17.70 26.26 -25.79
N ILE A 9 -16.98 25.52 -26.64
CA ILE A 9 -16.59 24.14 -26.39
C ILE A 9 -15.53 24.23 -25.28
N VAL A 10 -15.94 24.26 -24.02
CA VAL A 10 -15.06 23.87 -22.92
C VAL A 10 -15.67 22.61 -22.36
N ALA A 11 -15.05 21.50 -22.75
CA ALA A 11 -15.26 20.19 -22.20
C ALA A 11 -15.19 20.28 -20.66
N LEU A 12 -16.35 20.25 -20.02
CA LEU A 12 -16.47 19.81 -18.63
C LEU A 12 -16.39 18.28 -18.63
N SER A 13 -15.29 17.73 -19.14
CA SER A 13 -14.80 16.47 -18.63
C SER A 13 -14.28 16.77 -17.24
N PHE A 14 -15.22 16.88 -16.29
CA PHE A 14 -14.94 16.65 -14.88
C PHE A 14 -14.40 15.23 -14.84
N THR A 15 -13.08 15.11 -14.87
CA THR A 15 -12.43 13.88 -14.52
C THR A 15 -12.73 13.70 -13.05
N TRP A 16 -13.74 12.89 -12.73
CA TRP A 16 -13.86 12.31 -11.40
C TRP A 16 -12.51 11.65 -11.16
N ALA A 17 -11.69 12.24 -10.29
CA ALA A 17 -10.43 11.61 -9.95
C ALA A 17 -10.78 10.27 -9.29
N SER A 18 -10.07 9.20 -9.67
CA SER A 18 -10.36 7.91 -9.08
C SER A 18 -10.07 7.95 -7.58
N SER A 19 -10.89 7.26 -6.79
CA SER A 19 -10.69 7.13 -5.34
C SER A 19 -9.30 6.60 -5.02
N PHE A 20 -8.71 5.80 -5.92
CA PHE A 20 -7.31 5.39 -5.83
C PHE A 20 -6.35 6.58 -5.91
N SER A 21 -6.44 7.43 -6.93
CA SER A 21 -5.55 8.58 -7.12
C SER A 21 -5.62 9.55 -5.92
N GLU A 22 -6.83 9.84 -5.46
CA GLU A 22 -7.06 10.67 -4.28
C GLU A 22 -6.49 10.00 -3.02
N GLY A 23 -6.71 8.70 -2.85
CA GLY A 23 -6.15 7.91 -1.75
C GLY A 23 -4.62 7.92 -1.72
N ILE A 24 -3.96 7.87 -2.88
CA ILE A 24 -2.50 8.00 -2.98
C ILE A 24 -2.04 9.42 -2.65
N GLN A 25 -2.79 10.43 -3.07
CA GLN A 25 -2.48 11.82 -2.74
C GLN A 25 -2.56 12.04 -1.23
N ALA A 26 -3.65 11.60 -0.60
CA ALA A 26 -3.82 11.64 0.85
C ALA A 26 -2.70 10.88 1.57
N PHE A 27 -2.32 9.69 1.08
CA PHE A 27 -1.22 8.91 1.63
C PHE A 27 0.12 9.69 1.59
N LYS A 28 0.43 10.32 0.46
CA LYS A 28 1.65 11.14 0.29
C LYS A 28 1.65 12.38 1.18
N GLN A 29 0.48 12.97 1.42
CA GLN A 29 0.29 14.08 2.34
C GLN A 29 0.25 13.64 3.82
N GLN A 30 0.45 12.35 4.09
CA GLN A 30 0.38 11.74 5.42
C GLN A 30 -1.01 11.85 6.08
N ASN A 31 -2.05 12.15 5.29
CA ASN A 31 -3.44 12.04 5.74
C ASN A 31 -3.89 10.58 5.66
N TYR A 32 -3.31 9.73 6.50
CA TYR A 32 -3.52 8.28 6.41
C TYR A 32 -4.94 7.83 6.72
N LYS A 33 -5.72 8.63 7.46
CA LYS A 33 -7.13 8.31 7.73
C LYS A 33 -7.98 8.50 6.47
N GLU A 34 -7.81 9.63 5.79
CA GLU A 34 -8.45 9.87 4.49
C GLU A 34 -7.97 8.86 3.45
N ALA A 35 -6.65 8.63 3.38
CA ALA A 35 -6.08 7.62 2.48
C ALA A 35 -6.69 6.24 2.72
N LEU A 36 -6.89 5.83 3.99
CA LEU A 36 -7.48 4.55 4.33
C LEU A 36 -8.88 4.39 3.74
N GLU A 37 -9.73 5.41 3.86
CA GLU A 37 -11.10 5.34 3.37
C GLU A 37 -11.15 5.32 1.84
N LEU A 38 -10.44 6.24 1.18
CA LEU A 38 -10.36 6.31 -0.29
C LEU A 38 -9.75 5.05 -0.91
N LEU A 39 -8.72 4.49 -0.27
CA LEU A 39 -8.08 3.25 -0.73
C LEU A 39 -8.96 2.03 -0.50
N LYS A 40 -9.79 1.98 0.56
CA LYS A 40 -10.78 0.90 0.72
C LYS A 40 -11.81 0.95 -0.40
N GLU A 41 -12.31 2.13 -0.73
CA GLU A 41 -13.23 2.31 -1.85
C GLU A 41 -12.60 1.82 -3.16
N ALA A 42 -11.39 2.30 -3.46
CA ALA A 42 -10.61 1.86 -4.62
C ALA A 42 -10.35 0.34 -4.66
N TYR A 43 -10.21 -0.29 -3.48
CA TYR A 43 -9.97 -1.72 -3.39
C TYR A 43 -11.18 -2.56 -3.83
N TYR A 44 -12.40 -2.07 -3.57
CA TYR A 44 -13.64 -2.79 -3.91
C TYR A 44 -14.22 -2.42 -5.28
N ASP A 45 -13.72 -1.36 -5.90
CA ASP A 45 -14.10 -0.93 -7.25
C ASP A 45 -13.23 -1.65 -8.31
N ASP A 46 -12.12 -1.03 -8.76
CA ASP A 46 -11.26 -1.60 -9.83
C ASP A 46 -9.75 -1.67 -9.49
N ASP A 47 -9.29 -1.08 -8.38
CA ASP A 47 -7.85 -0.89 -8.08
C ASP A 47 -7.31 -1.79 -6.95
N ALA A 48 -7.94 -2.95 -6.73
CA ALA A 48 -7.64 -3.89 -5.64
C ALA A 48 -6.15 -4.18 -5.44
N ILE A 49 -5.39 -4.40 -6.52
CA ILE A 49 -3.97 -4.77 -6.45
C ILE A 49 -3.11 -3.61 -5.92
N ASN A 50 -3.36 -2.39 -6.38
CA ASN A 50 -2.58 -1.23 -5.97
C ASN A 50 -3.03 -0.74 -4.60
N ALA A 51 -4.35 -0.64 -4.39
CA ALA A 51 -4.93 -0.25 -3.12
C ALA A 51 -4.56 -1.22 -2.00
N GLY A 52 -4.57 -2.53 -2.27
CA GLY A 52 -4.20 -3.57 -1.31
C GLY A 52 -2.78 -3.43 -0.77
N TYR A 53 -1.83 -2.98 -1.61
CA TYR A 53 -0.48 -2.64 -1.16
C TYR A 53 -0.48 -1.49 -0.13
N PHE A 54 -1.16 -0.38 -0.42
CA PHE A 54 -1.17 0.78 0.47
C PHE A 54 -1.97 0.51 1.76
N LEU A 55 -3.13 -0.13 1.66
CA LEU A 55 -3.91 -0.57 2.83
C LEU A 55 -3.08 -1.49 3.73
N GLY A 56 -2.41 -2.47 3.12
CA GLY A 56 -1.44 -3.33 3.79
C GLY A 56 -0.36 -2.56 4.54
N LYS A 57 0.23 -1.56 3.89
CA LYS A 57 1.28 -0.70 4.46
C LYS A 57 0.78 0.15 5.64
N ILE A 58 -0.45 0.67 5.55
CA ILE A 58 -1.09 1.44 6.63
C ILE A 58 -1.27 0.55 7.86
N TYR A 59 -1.87 -0.63 7.69
CA TYR A 59 -2.14 -1.55 8.80
C TYR A 59 -0.88 -2.21 9.37
N LEU A 60 0.15 -2.50 8.58
CA LEU A 60 1.40 -3.05 9.12
C LEU A 60 2.14 -2.05 10.02
N ASN A 61 2.20 -0.79 9.59
CA ASN A 61 3.02 0.21 10.27
C ASN A 61 2.22 1.08 11.26
N GLY A 62 0.89 0.95 11.29
CA GLY A 62 0.02 1.77 12.14
C GLY A 62 0.12 3.27 11.83
N LEU A 63 0.04 3.63 10.55
CA LEU A 63 0.27 5.01 10.10
C LEU A 63 -0.87 5.95 10.53
N GLY A 64 -0.54 7.20 10.87
CA GLY A 64 -1.54 8.23 11.20
C GLY A 64 -2.38 7.97 12.45
N GLY A 65 -1.86 7.20 13.40
CA GLY A 65 -2.57 6.81 14.63
C GLY A 65 -3.55 5.65 14.43
N ILE A 66 -3.54 5.00 13.27
CA ILE A 66 -4.26 3.75 13.03
C ILE A 66 -3.52 2.65 13.81
N LYS A 67 -4.25 1.82 14.56
CA LYS A 67 -3.63 0.72 15.30
C LYS A 67 -3.04 -0.30 14.32
N PRO A 68 -1.77 -0.73 14.48
CA PRO A 68 -1.22 -1.80 13.68
C PRO A 68 -2.08 -3.07 13.78
N ASP A 69 -2.37 -3.68 12.63
CA ASP A 69 -3.12 -4.94 12.55
C ASP A 69 -2.54 -5.81 11.44
N ILE A 70 -1.77 -6.82 11.86
CA ILE A 70 -1.09 -7.74 10.94
C ILE A 70 -2.06 -8.65 10.18
N ASN A 71 -3.26 -8.92 10.70
CA ASN A 71 -4.26 -9.75 10.03
C ASN A 71 -4.97 -8.97 8.91
N MET A 72 -5.31 -7.71 9.19
CA MET A 72 -5.86 -6.81 8.17
C MET A 72 -4.82 -6.53 7.09
N ALA A 73 -3.58 -6.27 7.48
CA ALA A 73 -2.48 -6.13 6.55
C ALA A 73 -2.34 -7.34 5.63
N GLU A 74 -2.28 -8.55 6.19
CA GLU A 74 -2.18 -9.77 5.38
C GLU A 74 -3.34 -9.89 4.40
N THR A 75 -4.57 -9.62 4.84
CA THR A 75 -5.76 -9.72 3.99
C THR A 75 -5.61 -8.86 2.73
N PHE A 76 -5.26 -7.59 2.88
CA PHE A 76 -5.09 -6.67 1.75
C PHE A 76 -3.84 -6.96 0.91
N LEU A 77 -2.73 -7.36 1.56
CA LEU A 77 -1.48 -7.65 0.88
C LEU A 77 -1.53 -8.94 0.08
N LYS A 78 -2.25 -9.96 0.56
CA LYS A 78 -2.30 -11.28 -0.05
C LYS A 78 -2.81 -11.21 -1.48
N ALA A 79 -3.96 -10.58 -1.70
CA ALA A 79 -4.53 -10.43 -3.04
C ALA A 79 -3.59 -9.68 -3.99
N ALA A 80 -2.97 -8.59 -3.52
CA ALA A 80 -2.00 -7.82 -4.30
C ALA A 80 -0.74 -8.64 -4.62
N ALA A 81 -0.19 -9.37 -3.64
CA ALA A 81 1.01 -10.17 -3.77
C ALA A 81 0.80 -11.37 -4.71
N ASP A 82 -0.35 -12.05 -4.58
CA ASP A 82 -0.75 -13.18 -5.44
C ASP A 82 -0.97 -12.71 -6.89
N SER A 83 -1.38 -11.46 -7.09
CA SER A 83 -1.49 -10.82 -8.41
C SER A 83 -0.16 -10.27 -8.96
N GLY A 84 0.97 -10.56 -8.31
CA GLY A 84 2.31 -10.19 -8.79
C GLY A 84 2.80 -8.80 -8.35
N ASN A 85 2.10 -8.11 -7.44
CA ASN A 85 2.61 -6.84 -6.91
C ASN A 85 3.84 -7.10 -6.02
N VAL A 86 5.02 -6.83 -6.57
CA VAL A 86 6.31 -7.04 -5.90
C VAL A 86 6.43 -6.25 -4.59
N ARG A 87 5.87 -5.04 -4.50
CA ARG A 87 5.89 -4.27 -3.25
C ARG A 87 5.04 -4.93 -2.16
N ALA A 88 3.87 -5.47 -2.54
CA ALA A 88 3.03 -6.23 -1.62
C ALA A 88 3.69 -7.54 -1.19
N GLN A 89 4.40 -8.24 -2.10
CA GLN A 89 5.20 -9.42 -1.77
C GLN A 89 6.26 -9.09 -0.72
N CYS A 90 6.99 -7.97 -0.87
CA CYS A 90 7.95 -7.51 0.14
C CYS A 90 7.30 -7.28 1.51
N LEU A 91 6.11 -6.67 1.56
CA LEU A 91 5.40 -6.47 2.83
C LEU A 91 4.86 -7.80 3.40
N MET A 92 4.50 -8.77 2.56
CA MET A 92 4.19 -10.14 3.00
C MET A 92 5.41 -10.83 3.62
N ALA A 93 6.64 -10.48 3.25
CA ALA A 93 7.83 -10.97 3.95
C ALA A 93 7.84 -10.55 5.43
N GLN A 94 7.40 -9.32 5.73
CA GLN A 94 7.24 -8.88 7.12
C GLN A 94 6.15 -9.69 7.83
N VAL A 95 5.01 -9.93 7.17
CA VAL A 95 3.93 -10.79 7.71
C VAL A 95 4.46 -12.19 8.02
N TYR A 96 5.22 -12.81 7.11
CA TYR A 96 5.82 -14.13 7.34
C TYR A 96 6.76 -14.17 8.54
N ALA A 97 7.59 -13.14 8.71
CA ALA A 97 8.51 -13.09 9.83
C ALA A 97 7.82 -12.87 11.19
N GLU A 98 6.83 -11.99 11.24
CA GLU A 98 6.20 -11.57 12.49
C GLU A 98 5.05 -12.49 12.90
N LYS A 99 4.08 -12.74 12.00
CA LYS A 99 2.89 -13.56 12.28
C LYS A 99 3.20 -15.05 12.26
N TYR A 100 3.96 -15.49 11.25
CA TYR A 100 4.23 -16.92 11.02
C TYR A 100 5.59 -17.38 11.56
N HIS A 101 6.40 -16.46 12.11
CA HIS A 101 7.76 -16.72 12.56
C HIS A 101 8.66 -17.41 11.51
N ASN A 102 8.35 -17.20 10.24
CA ASN A 102 9.01 -17.83 9.10
C ASN A 102 9.99 -16.86 8.43
N LEU A 103 11.15 -16.69 9.07
CA LEU A 103 12.23 -15.84 8.56
C LEU A 103 12.81 -16.35 7.23
N ALA A 104 12.90 -17.68 7.06
CA ALA A 104 13.43 -18.27 5.84
C ALA A 104 12.60 -17.87 4.61
N LYS A 105 11.26 -17.92 4.72
CA LYS A 105 10.37 -17.47 3.64
C LYS A 105 10.46 -15.97 3.42
N ALA A 106 10.53 -15.18 4.49
CA ALA A 106 10.68 -13.73 4.40
C ALA A 106 11.97 -13.34 3.65
N GLU A 107 13.10 -13.95 4.00
CA GLU A 107 14.39 -13.71 3.36
C GLU A 107 14.43 -14.13 1.90
N LYS A 108 13.79 -15.27 1.58
CA LYS A 108 13.65 -15.72 0.19
C LYS A 108 12.95 -14.67 -0.66
N ILE A 109 11.79 -14.18 -0.20
CA ILE A 109 11.02 -13.14 -0.90
C ILE A 109 11.87 -11.88 -1.10
N ILE A 110 12.59 -11.43 -0.05
CA ILE A 110 13.43 -10.24 -0.12
C ILE A 110 14.60 -10.41 -1.09
N LYS A 111 15.20 -11.61 -1.16
CA LYS A 111 16.32 -11.90 -2.07
C LYS A 111 15.86 -11.93 -3.53
N GLU A 112 14.65 -12.41 -3.79
CA GLU A 112 14.05 -12.50 -5.13
C GLU A 112 13.62 -11.13 -5.68
N ASN A 113 13.47 -10.11 -4.82
CA ASN A 113 12.86 -8.83 -5.17
C ASN A 113 13.75 -7.64 -4.78
N SER A 114 14.09 -6.78 -5.75
CA SER A 114 15.05 -5.68 -5.56
C SER A 114 14.42 -4.29 -5.32
N VAL A 115 13.14 -4.22 -4.94
CA VAL A 115 12.43 -2.95 -4.75
C VAL A 115 12.76 -2.28 -3.40
N PRO A 116 12.58 -0.93 -3.27
CA PRO A 116 12.85 -0.21 -2.03
C PRO A 116 12.15 -0.78 -0.80
N ASP A 117 10.88 -1.19 -0.92
CA ASP A 117 10.12 -1.78 0.19
C ASP A 117 10.78 -3.06 0.73
N CYS A 118 11.35 -3.91 -0.12
CA CYS A 118 12.11 -5.09 0.33
C CYS A 118 13.36 -4.70 1.12
N LYS A 119 14.03 -3.59 0.77
CA LYS A 119 15.18 -3.08 1.55
C LYS A 119 14.75 -2.54 2.92
N GLU A 120 13.59 -1.88 2.99
CA GLU A 120 13.01 -1.41 4.25
C GLU A 120 12.67 -2.60 5.16
N VAL A 121 11.97 -3.61 4.63
CA VAL A 121 11.63 -4.81 5.38
C VAL A 121 12.88 -5.56 5.82
N ALA A 122 13.90 -5.68 4.97
CA ALA A 122 15.16 -6.33 5.33
C ALA A 122 15.83 -5.69 6.55
N LYS A 123 15.83 -4.35 6.66
CA LYS A 123 16.36 -3.64 7.83
C LYS A 123 15.58 -3.98 9.09
N LYS A 124 14.24 -3.95 9.03
CA LYS A 124 13.38 -4.34 10.17
C LYS A 124 13.65 -5.79 10.61
N LEU A 125 13.81 -6.72 9.66
CA LEU A 125 14.13 -8.12 9.99
C LEU A 125 15.49 -8.27 10.69
N GLN A 126 16.49 -7.48 10.31
CA GLN A 126 17.79 -7.49 10.98
C GLN A 126 17.66 -7.04 12.44
N GLU A 127 16.87 -6.01 12.71
CA GLU A 127 16.58 -5.54 14.07
C GLU A 127 15.84 -6.60 14.89
N LEU A 128 14.82 -7.24 14.30
CA LEU A 128 14.09 -8.33 14.94
C LEU A 128 15.01 -9.50 15.32
N LYS A 129 15.96 -9.87 14.45
CA LYS A 129 16.96 -10.91 14.74
C LYS A 129 17.88 -10.53 15.89
N LYS A 130 18.39 -9.29 15.90
CA LYS A 130 19.24 -8.78 16.99
C LYS A 130 18.51 -8.83 18.32
N ASN A 131 17.24 -8.41 18.35
CA ASN A 131 16.43 -8.40 19.57
C ASN A 131 16.13 -9.81 20.09
N LYS A 132 16.01 -10.81 19.21
CA LYS A 132 15.86 -12.23 19.61
C LYS A 132 17.14 -12.82 20.18
N ASN A 133 18.30 -12.44 19.66
CA ASN A 133 19.59 -12.95 20.12
C ASN A 133 20.08 -12.31 21.45
N ASN A 134 19.46 -11.20 21.85
CA ASN A 134 19.75 -10.48 23.10
C ASN A 134 18.81 -10.86 24.27
N LYS A 135 17.94 -11.86 24.09
CA LYS A 135 17.06 -12.43 25.11
C LYS A 135 17.48 -13.87 25.40
#